data_AF-F0WDP7-F1
#
_entry.id   AF-F0WDP7-F1
#
_cell.length_a   1.000
_cell.length_b   1.000
_cell.length_c   1.000
_cell.angle_alpha   90.00
_cell.angle_beta   90.00
_cell.angle_gamma   90.00
#
_symmetry.space_group_name_H-M   'P 1'
#
loop_
_entity.id
_entity.type
_entity.pdbx_description
1 polymer ?
#
loop_
_entity_poly.entity_id
_entity_poly.type
_entity_poly.pdbx_seq_one_letter_code
_entity_poly.pdbx_strand_id
1 'polypeptide(L)'
;METLSRSWATLLKLMRLDNSQWTFPKLCLLRVFLLFPVNDTEHLFECLECFFQLINSAVKEGSAHLSSHTEEIVVLSVLLNSFINATSTEFTITHANQFLPFVFRAMSMMDHNLDVRIMSSKVIQNCCIALEAEEEVLVSTLICGSIEVMGIMSQSDHESASHPSHEMMMESMMNGIIHLLSNFRLARNLSMQLGLESILQRLQPTQSIAELVREIRAIVSRHGSTDMEHID
;
A
#
# COMPACT_ATOMS: atom_id res chain seq x y z
N MET A 1 -9.40 30.97 -5.88
CA MET A 1 -10.08 29.99 -5.00
C MET A 1 -11.37 29.46 -5.62
N GLU A 2 -12.29 30.32 -6.07
CA GLU A 2 -13.55 29.87 -6.71
C GLU A 2 -13.37 28.94 -7.93
N THR A 3 -12.33 29.16 -8.73
CA THR A 3 -12.00 28.33 -9.91
C THR A 3 -11.60 26.90 -9.56
N LEU A 4 -10.97 26.69 -8.40
CA LEU A 4 -10.56 25.34 -7.96
C LEU A 4 -11.76 24.56 -7.42
N SER A 5 -12.64 25.19 -6.63
CA SER A 5 -13.87 24.54 -6.14
C SER A 5 -14.81 24.15 -7.28
N ARG A 6 -15.01 25.01 -8.29
CA ARG A 6 -15.78 24.64 -9.50
C ARG A 6 -15.17 23.46 -10.26
N SER A 7 -13.84 23.36 -10.26
CA SER A 7 -13.13 22.26 -10.89
C SER A 7 -13.35 20.94 -10.13
N TRP A 8 -13.34 20.96 -8.79
CA TRP A 8 -13.68 19.80 -7.96
C TRP A 8 -15.13 19.33 -8.17
N ALA A 9 -16.09 20.26 -8.23
CA ALA A 9 -17.47 19.93 -8.56
C ALA A 9 -17.63 19.28 -9.95
N THR A 10 -16.83 19.72 -10.93
CA THR A 10 -16.82 19.12 -12.27
C THR A 10 -16.21 17.73 -12.24
N LEU A 11 -15.09 17.55 -11.55
CA LEU A 11 -14.46 16.24 -11.36
C LEU A 11 -15.42 15.25 -10.67
N LEU A 12 -16.11 15.67 -9.62
CA LEU A 12 -17.09 14.83 -8.92
C LEU A 12 -18.20 14.35 -9.85
N LYS A 13 -18.73 15.24 -10.69
CA LYS A 13 -19.72 14.86 -11.71
C LYS A 13 -19.17 13.80 -12.66
N LEU A 14 -17.90 13.92 -13.09
CA LEU A 14 -17.24 12.92 -13.92
C LEU A 14 -16.99 11.60 -13.18
N MET A 15 -16.60 11.65 -11.90
CA MET A 15 -16.36 10.47 -11.07
C MET A 15 -17.61 9.60 -10.95
N ARG A 16 -18.78 10.24 -10.80
CA ARG A 16 -20.10 9.60 -10.73
C ARG A 16 -20.62 9.03 -12.05
N LEU A 17 -19.99 9.34 -13.18
CA LEU A 17 -20.38 8.73 -14.45
C LEU A 17 -19.95 7.27 -14.48
N ASP A 18 -20.95 6.39 -14.58
CA ASP A 18 -20.76 4.97 -14.84
C ASP A 18 -20.56 4.73 -16.34
N ASN A 19 -19.38 5.10 -16.82
CA ASN A 19 -18.96 4.87 -18.19
C ASN A 19 -17.48 4.49 -18.21
N SER A 20 -17.19 3.24 -18.59
CA SER A 20 -15.85 2.66 -18.60
C SER A 20 -14.84 3.43 -19.49
N GLN A 21 -15.31 4.10 -20.55
CA GLN A 21 -14.44 4.89 -21.43
C GLN A 21 -13.84 6.12 -20.72
N TRP A 22 -14.50 6.59 -19.66
CA TRP A 22 -14.06 7.74 -18.89
C TRP A 22 -13.27 7.37 -17.64
N THR A 23 -13.10 6.08 -17.33
CA THR A 23 -12.36 5.62 -16.14
C THR A 23 -10.93 6.13 -16.14
N PHE A 24 -10.16 5.90 -17.21
CA PHE A 24 -8.77 6.38 -17.24
C PHE A 24 -8.68 7.92 -17.17
N PRO A 25 -9.40 8.71 -18.01
CA PRO A 25 -9.36 10.17 -17.92
C PRO A 25 -9.76 10.75 -16.56
N LYS A 26 -10.82 10.23 -15.92
CA LYS A 26 -11.28 10.74 -14.62
C LYS A 26 -10.26 10.48 -13.51
N LEU A 27 -9.58 9.33 -13.52
CA LEU A 27 -8.49 9.02 -12.60
C LEU A 27 -7.26 9.87 -12.85
N CYS A 28 -6.90 10.15 -14.11
CA CYS A 28 -5.82 11.09 -14.42
C CYS A 28 -6.07 12.49 -13.85
N LEU A 29 -7.32 12.98 -13.96
CA LEU A 29 -7.70 14.26 -13.37
C LEU A 29 -7.63 14.21 -11.84
N LEU A 30 -8.22 13.18 -11.22
CA LEU A 30 -8.18 13.02 -9.76
C LEU A 30 -6.75 12.98 -9.22
N ARG A 31 -5.84 12.24 -9.86
CA ARG A 31 -4.42 12.18 -9.44
C ARG A 31 -3.79 13.57 -9.41
N VAL A 32 -4.10 14.41 -10.41
CA VAL A 32 -3.53 15.76 -10.54
C VAL A 32 -4.14 16.68 -9.49
N PHE A 33 -5.44 16.56 -9.25
CA PHE A 33 -6.17 17.39 -8.30
C PHE A 33 -5.71 17.16 -6.85
N LEU A 34 -5.36 15.92 -6.50
CA LEU A 34 -4.78 15.58 -5.19
C LEU A 34 -3.44 16.27 -4.89
N LEU A 35 -2.75 16.80 -5.91
CA LEU A 35 -1.50 17.55 -5.73
C LEU A 35 -1.72 19.01 -5.33
N PHE A 36 -2.94 19.53 -5.46
CA PHE A 36 -3.25 20.91 -5.14
C PHE A 36 -3.72 21.06 -3.70
N PRO A 37 -3.53 22.25 -3.08
CA PRO A 37 -4.08 22.54 -1.76
C PRO A 37 -5.59 22.28 -1.71
N VAL A 38 -5.99 21.49 -0.72
CA VAL A 38 -7.39 21.12 -0.50
C VAL A 38 -8.10 22.26 0.21
N ASN A 39 -8.90 23.03 -0.53
CA ASN A 39 -9.77 24.06 0.03
C ASN A 39 -11.25 23.61 0.11
N ASP A 40 -11.57 22.47 -0.51
CA ASP A 40 -12.93 21.94 -0.67
C ASP A 40 -12.90 20.44 -0.31
N THR A 41 -12.99 20.16 0.99
CA THR A 41 -12.84 18.81 1.53
C THR A 41 -14.03 17.91 1.22
N GLU A 42 -15.24 18.48 1.11
CA GLU A 42 -16.47 17.76 0.78
C GLU A 42 -16.35 17.10 -0.60
N HIS A 43 -16.06 17.89 -1.64
CA HIS A 43 -15.92 17.34 -2.99
C HIS A 43 -14.71 16.39 -3.12
N LEU A 44 -13.62 16.65 -2.39
CA LEU A 44 -12.48 15.73 -2.32
C LEU A 44 -12.92 14.36 -1.80
N PHE A 45 -13.58 14.31 -0.66
CA PHE A 45 -14.02 13.05 -0.05
C PHE A 45 -15.01 12.31 -0.92
N GLU A 46 -15.98 13.02 -1.52
CA GLU A 46 -16.91 12.39 -2.46
C GLU A 46 -16.20 11.84 -3.71
N CYS A 47 -15.16 12.50 -4.21
CA CYS A 47 -14.34 11.98 -5.32
C CYS A 47 -13.56 10.73 -4.90
N LEU A 48 -12.94 10.74 -3.72
CA LEU A 48 -12.20 9.59 -3.18
C LEU A 48 -13.13 8.42 -2.89
N GLU A 49 -14.34 8.67 -2.38
CA GLU A 49 -15.38 7.66 -2.16
C GLU A 49 -15.74 6.96 -3.49
N CYS A 50 -16.02 7.74 -4.54
CA CYS A 50 -16.28 7.19 -5.88
C CYS A 50 -15.08 6.36 -6.40
N PHE A 51 -13.86 6.78 -6.08
CA PHE A 51 -12.64 6.08 -6.45
C PHE A 51 -12.46 4.75 -5.71
N PHE A 52 -12.66 4.72 -4.39
CA PHE A 52 -12.54 3.49 -3.60
C PHE A 52 -13.63 2.47 -3.97
N GLN A 53 -14.85 2.94 -4.23
CA GLN A 53 -15.93 2.09 -4.74
C GLN A 53 -15.57 1.46 -6.08
N LEU A 54 -14.99 2.24 -7.01
CA LEU A 54 -14.51 1.72 -8.30
C LEU A 54 -13.48 0.59 -8.13
N ILE A 55 -12.49 0.77 -7.25
CA ILE A 55 -11.48 -0.27 -6.99
C ILE A 55 -12.12 -1.50 -6.34
N ASN A 56 -12.96 -1.30 -5.33
CA ASN A 56 -13.61 -2.38 -4.59
C ASN A 56 -14.48 -3.25 -5.52
N SER A 57 -15.23 -2.62 -6.43
CA SER A 57 -16.00 -3.33 -7.46
C SER A 57 -15.08 -4.10 -8.39
N ALA A 58 -13.97 -3.50 -8.83
CA ALA A 58 -13.01 -4.19 -9.69
C ALA A 58 -12.37 -5.43 -9.02
N VAL A 59 -12.12 -5.36 -7.70
CA VAL A 59 -11.62 -6.49 -6.90
C VAL A 59 -12.69 -7.59 -6.78
N LYS A 60 -13.93 -7.23 -6.43
CA LYS A 60 -15.02 -8.19 -6.15
C LYS A 60 -15.53 -8.89 -7.40
N GLU A 61 -15.69 -8.16 -8.49
CA GLU A 61 -16.27 -8.67 -9.72
C GLU A 61 -15.24 -9.41 -10.59
N GLY A 62 -13.97 -9.43 -10.17
CA GLY A 62 -12.86 -9.90 -11.01
C GLY A 62 -12.80 -9.16 -12.35
N SER A 63 -13.34 -7.94 -12.40
CA SER A 63 -13.67 -7.28 -13.66
C SER A 63 -12.41 -6.89 -14.42
N ALA A 64 -12.47 -7.01 -15.75
CA ALA A 64 -11.40 -6.59 -16.66
C ALA A 64 -11.20 -5.05 -16.72
N HIS A 65 -11.89 -4.26 -15.88
CA HIS A 65 -11.89 -2.80 -15.96
C HIS A 65 -10.63 -2.12 -15.40
N LEU A 66 -9.70 -2.89 -14.83
CA LEU A 66 -8.36 -2.45 -14.43
C LEU A 66 -7.32 -3.51 -14.80
N SER A 67 -7.44 -4.09 -16.01
CA SER A 67 -6.57 -5.18 -16.45
C SER A 67 -5.32 -4.71 -17.20
N SER A 68 -5.25 -3.44 -17.60
CA SER A 68 -4.05 -2.90 -18.26
C SER A 68 -3.09 -2.26 -17.26
N HIS A 69 -1.78 -2.41 -17.48
CA HIS A 69 -0.76 -1.76 -16.64
C HIS A 69 -0.92 -0.25 -16.56
N THR A 70 -1.43 0.39 -17.61
CA THR A 70 -1.69 1.84 -17.62
C THR A 70 -2.80 2.23 -16.65
N GLU A 71 -3.85 1.41 -16.54
CA GLU A 71 -4.93 1.59 -15.55
C GLU A 71 -4.43 1.32 -14.13
N GLU A 72 -3.61 0.28 -13.95
CA GLU A 72 -2.98 -0.02 -12.66
C GLU A 72 -2.10 1.15 -12.17
N ILE A 73 -1.25 1.69 -13.06
CA ILE A 73 -0.39 2.83 -12.75
C ILE A 73 -1.22 4.06 -12.37
N VAL A 74 -2.32 4.36 -13.06
CA VAL A 74 -3.13 5.54 -12.71
C VAL A 74 -3.85 5.34 -11.37
N VAL A 75 -4.37 4.15 -11.08
CA VAL A 75 -4.97 3.82 -9.78
C VAL A 75 -3.94 3.96 -8.66
N LEU A 76 -2.77 3.37 -8.82
CA LEU A 76 -1.68 3.47 -7.84
C LEU A 76 -1.20 4.92 -7.70
N SER A 77 -1.18 5.72 -8.77
CA SER A 77 -0.85 7.14 -8.70
C SER A 77 -1.85 7.93 -7.86
N VAL A 78 -3.15 7.65 -8.01
CA VAL A 78 -4.19 8.28 -7.19
C VAL A 78 -4.01 7.91 -5.73
N LEU A 79 -3.79 6.62 -5.43
CA LEU A 79 -3.52 6.14 -4.07
C LEU A 79 -2.27 6.81 -3.47
N LEU A 80 -1.15 6.85 -4.19
CA LEU A 80 0.06 7.51 -3.70
C LEU A 80 -0.17 8.99 -3.40
N ASN A 81 -0.89 9.69 -4.28
CA ASN A 81 -1.16 11.11 -4.11
C ASN A 81 -2.18 11.40 -2.99
N SER A 82 -3.03 10.44 -2.63
CA SER A 82 -3.97 10.62 -1.52
C SER A 82 -3.30 10.62 -0.15
N PHE A 83 -2.00 10.29 -0.07
CA PHE A 83 -1.19 10.42 1.15
C PHE A 83 -0.43 11.75 1.28
N ILE A 84 -0.57 12.69 0.33
CA ILE A 84 0.23 13.93 0.30
C ILE A 84 -0.19 14.93 1.39
N ASN A 85 -1.47 14.98 1.74
CA ASN A 85 -1.99 15.89 2.75
C ASN A 85 -2.74 15.11 3.85
N ALA A 86 -2.66 15.60 5.09
CA ALA A 86 -3.18 14.89 6.26
C ALA A 86 -4.67 14.55 6.13
N THR A 87 -5.47 15.46 5.58
CA THR A 87 -6.92 15.28 5.42
C THR A 87 -7.26 14.13 4.47
N SER A 88 -6.61 14.03 3.31
CA SER A 88 -6.82 12.89 2.41
C SER A 88 -6.16 11.61 2.92
N THR A 89 -5.05 11.70 3.67
CA THR A 89 -4.38 10.55 4.28
C THR A 89 -5.31 9.84 5.26
N GLU A 90 -5.90 10.57 6.21
CA GLU A 90 -6.84 10.03 7.19
C GLU A 90 -8.04 9.36 6.49
N PHE A 91 -8.63 10.06 5.52
CA PHE A 91 -9.73 9.51 4.74
C PHE A 91 -9.32 8.27 3.93
N THR A 92 -8.11 8.22 3.39
CA THR A 92 -7.61 7.07 2.63
C THR A 92 -7.42 5.85 3.54
N ILE A 93 -6.85 6.04 4.73
CA ILE A 93 -6.60 4.95 5.69
C ILE A 93 -7.90 4.29 6.14
N THR A 94 -8.94 5.08 6.44
CA THR A 94 -10.26 4.54 6.81
C THR A 94 -10.90 3.67 5.71
N HIS A 95 -10.46 3.82 4.46
CA HIS A 95 -10.92 3.05 3.30
C HIS A 95 -9.91 2.00 2.81
N ALA A 96 -8.81 1.77 3.55
CA ALA A 96 -7.73 0.87 3.14
C ALA A 96 -8.21 -0.54 2.76
N ASN A 97 -9.19 -1.08 3.50
CA ASN A 97 -9.77 -2.40 3.22
C ASN A 97 -10.40 -2.53 1.82
N GLN A 98 -10.76 -1.40 1.17
CA GLN A 98 -11.35 -1.41 -0.16
C GLN A 98 -10.31 -1.56 -1.29
N PHE A 99 -9.06 -1.13 -1.05
CA PHE A 99 -8.03 -1.12 -2.09
C PHE A 99 -6.83 -2.01 -1.79
N LEU A 100 -6.55 -2.37 -0.54
CA LEU A 100 -5.40 -3.23 -0.20
C LEU A 100 -5.37 -4.56 -0.95
N PRO A 101 -6.51 -5.27 -1.17
CA PRO A 101 -6.51 -6.49 -1.98
C PRO A 101 -6.02 -6.24 -3.42
N PHE A 102 -6.40 -5.10 -4.02
CA PHE A 102 -5.91 -4.71 -5.34
C PHE A 102 -4.40 -4.46 -5.33
N VAL A 103 -3.90 -3.72 -4.33
CA VAL A 103 -2.47 -3.36 -4.22
C VAL A 103 -1.61 -4.59 -4.00
N PHE A 104 -2.00 -5.50 -3.10
CA PHE A 104 -1.25 -6.74 -2.87
C PHE A 104 -1.24 -7.64 -4.10
N ARG A 105 -2.36 -7.76 -4.81
CA ARG A 105 -2.42 -8.50 -6.09
C ARG A 105 -1.47 -7.89 -7.12
N ALA A 106 -1.56 -6.57 -7.34
CA ALA A 106 -0.73 -5.87 -8.32
C ALA A 106 0.77 -5.98 -8.00
N MET A 107 1.13 -6.10 -6.71
CA MET A 107 2.51 -6.29 -6.27
C MET A 107 3.02 -7.73 -6.44
N SER A 108 2.15 -8.74 -6.25
CA SER A 108 2.52 -10.15 -6.14
C SER A 108 2.64 -10.89 -7.47
N MET A 109 1.93 -10.50 -8.53
CA MET A 109 2.05 -11.22 -9.81
C MET A 109 3.36 -10.85 -10.53
N MET A 110 4.23 -11.84 -10.67
CA MET A 110 5.60 -11.68 -11.19
C MET A 110 5.66 -11.21 -12.65
N ASP A 111 4.61 -11.50 -13.43
CA ASP A 111 4.48 -11.08 -14.82
C ASP A 111 4.02 -9.61 -14.96
N HIS A 112 3.66 -8.93 -13.87
CA HIS A 112 3.29 -7.51 -13.94
C HIS A 112 4.50 -6.63 -14.25
N ASN A 113 4.17 -5.50 -14.88
CA ASN A 113 5.07 -4.39 -15.06
C ASN A 113 5.75 -3.99 -13.74
N LEU A 114 7.07 -3.81 -13.79
CA LEU A 114 7.90 -3.50 -12.63
C LEU A 114 7.50 -2.18 -11.93
N ASP A 115 7.05 -1.18 -12.67
CA ASP A 115 6.61 0.10 -12.10
C ASP A 115 5.34 -0.08 -11.27
N VAL A 116 4.40 -0.93 -11.71
CA VAL A 116 3.19 -1.28 -10.94
C VAL A 116 3.57 -1.88 -9.60
N ARG A 117 4.55 -2.80 -9.61
CA ARG A 117 5.03 -3.47 -8.39
C ARG A 117 5.71 -2.49 -7.42
N ILE A 118 6.59 -1.61 -7.91
CA ILE A 118 7.23 -0.55 -7.10
C ILE A 118 6.20 0.44 -6.53
N MET A 119 5.25 0.88 -7.35
CA MET A 119 4.23 1.81 -6.89
C MET A 119 3.33 1.17 -5.83
N SER A 120 3.02 -0.12 -5.98
CA SER A 120 2.25 -0.88 -5.01
C SER A 120 2.98 -0.96 -3.66
N SER A 121 4.28 -1.26 -3.64
CA SER A 121 5.04 -1.31 -2.38
C SER A 121 5.12 0.05 -1.68
N LYS A 122 5.17 1.15 -2.43
CA LYS A 122 5.09 2.51 -1.89
C LYS A 122 3.72 2.84 -1.30
N VAL A 123 2.63 2.36 -1.92
CA VAL A 123 1.28 2.50 -1.32
C VAL A 123 1.22 1.74 0.00
N ILE A 124 1.73 0.51 0.06
CA ILE A 124 1.82 -0.26 1.31
C ILE A 124 2.65 0.48 2.35
N GLN A 125 3.83 0.99 1.98
CA GLN A 125 4.67 1.79 2.87
C GLN A 125 3.93 2.99 3.44
N ASN A 126 3.24 3.76 2.60
CA ASN A 126 2.45 4.91 3.03
C ASN A 126 1.32 4.50 3.97
N CYS A 127 0.64 3.38 3.70
CA CYS A 127 -0.39 2.85 4.60
C CYS A 127 0.19 2.53 5.99
N CYS A 128 1.37 1.89 6.02
CA CYS A 128 2.04 1.56 7.27
C CYS A 128 2.43 2.81 8.07
N ILE A 129 2.99 3.83 7.41
CA ILE A 129 3.49 5.05 8.06
C ILE A 129 2.34 5.95 8.54
N ALA A 130 1.22 5.98 7.81
CA ALA A 130 0.08 6.81 8.15
C ALA A 130 -0.79 6.24 9.29
N LEU A 131 -0.53 5.02 9.76
CA LEU A 131 -1.24 4.42 10.89
C LEU A 131 -0.76 5.01 12.21
N GLU A 132 -1.62 5.81 12.84
CA GLU A 132 -1.33 6.42 14.15
C GLU A 132 -1.77 5.55 15.33
N ALA A 133 -2.69 4.61 15.11
CA ALA A 133 -3.25 3.74 16.15
C ALA A 133 -3.29 2.26 15.69
N GLU A 134 -3.28 1.35 16.66
CA GLU A 134 -3.34 -0.10 16.40
C GLU A 134 -4.75 -0.51 15.96
N GLU A 135 -5.04 -0.43 14.67
CA GLU A 135 -6.26 -0.95 14.06
C GLU A 135 -6.09 -2.41 13.66
N GLU A 136 -6.69 -3.33 14.43
CA GLU A 136 -6.45 -4.78 14.31
C GLU A 136 -6.57 -5.33 12.88
N VAL A 137 -7.66 -5.02 12.19
CA VAL A 137 -7.94 -5.52 10.83
C VAL A 137 -6.91 -4.99 9.83
N LEU A 138 -6.57 -3.71 9.92
CA LEU A 138 -5.67 -3.05 8.98
C LEU A 138 -4.22 -3.47 9.21
N VAL A 139 -3.76 -3.47 10.47
CA VAL A 139 -2.43 -3.98 10.84
C VAL A 139 -2.27 -5.44 10.41
N SER A 140 -3.28 -6.28 10.65
CA SER A 140 -3.25 -7.68 10.23
C SER A 140 -3.15 -7.81 8.71
N THR A 141 -3.97 -7.06 7.97
CA THR A 141 -3.96 -7.07 6.50
C THR A 141 -2.60 -6.66 5.94
N LEU A 142 -2.02 -5.57 6.47
CA LEU A 142 -0.71 -5.09 6.02
C LEU A 142 0.42 -6.08 6.33
N ILE A 143 0.44 -6.66 7.53
CA ILE A 143 1.47 -7.61 7.93
C ILE A 143 1.34 -8.92 7.16
N CYS A 144 0.14 -9.53 7.13
CA CYS A 144 -0.09 -10.78 6.41
C CYS A 144 0.24 -10.64 4.91
N GLY A 145 -0.28 -9.61 4.24
CA GLY A 145 -0.05 -9.40 2.82
C GLY A 145 1.41 -9.11 2.49
N SER A 146 2.10 -8.32 3.33
CA SER A 146 3.52 -8.02 3.08
C SER A 146 4.41 -9.25 3.29
N ILE A 147 4.12 -10.07 4.31
CA ILE A 147 4.85 -11.32 4.57
C ILE A 147 4.62 -12.32 3.45
N GLU A 148 3.39 -12.45 2.94
CA GLU A 148 3.08 -13.31 1.80
C GLU A 148 3.87 -12.90 0.56
N VAL A 149 3.88 -11.59 0.24
CA VAL A 149 4.62 -11.07 -0.91
C VAL A 149 6.13 -11.27 -0.76
N MET A 150 6.70 -10.99 0.42
CA MET A 150 8.11 -11.32 0.69
C MET A 150 8.38 -12.82 0.57
N GLY A 151 7.44 -13.66 0.99
CA GLY A 151 7.53 -15.11 0.87
C GLY A 151 7.58 -15.58 -0.59
N ILE A 152 6.76 -15.00 -1.45
CA ILE A 152 6.76 -15.22 -2.90
C ILE A 152 8.10 -14.78 -3.51
N MET A 153 8.56 -13.58 -3.16
CA MET A 153 9.81 -13.02 -3.68
C MET A 153 11.07 -13.72 -3.19
N SER A 154 11.06 -14.28 -1.97
CA SER A 154 12.18 -15.08 -1.47
C SER A 154 12.43 -16.36 -2.28
N GLN A 155 11.51 -16.72 -3.19
CA GLN A 155 11.59 -17.90 -4.05
C GLN A 155 11.96 -17.55 -5.50
N SER A 156 12.09 -16.27 -5.87
CA SER A 156 12.44 -15.86 -7.24
C SER A 156 13.94 -16.01 -7.54
N ASP A 157 14.26 -16.30 -8.80
CA ASP A 157 15.64 -16.54 -9.27
C ASP A 157 16.60 -15.38 -8.95
N HIS A 158 17.85 -15.72 -8.61
CA HIS A 158 18.87 -14.78 -8.11
C HIS A 158 19.19 -13.59 -9.03
N GLU A 159 19.10 -13.77 -10.35
CA GLU A 159 19.35 -12.69 -11.31
C GLU A 159 18.27 -11.59 -11.21
N SER A 160 17.02 -11.96 -10.88
CA SER A 160 15.93 -11.00 -10.68
C SER A 160 16.01 -10.27 -9.34
N ALA A 161 16.57 -10.93 -8.30
CA ALA A 161 16.63 -10.41 -6.95
C ALA A 161 17.60 -9.22 -6.78
N SER A 162 18.65 -9.19 -7.59
CA SER A 162 19.70 -8.14 -7.59
C SER A 162 19.39 -6.96 -8.52
N HIS A 163 18.24 -6.97 -9.20
CA HIS A 163 17.84 -5.86 -10.04
C HIS A 163 17.47 -4.64 -9.16
N PRO A 164 18.01 -3.43 -9.41
CA PRO A 164 17.81 -2.26 -8.55
C PRO A 164 16.33 -1.94 -8.25
N SER A 165 15.46 -2.15 -9.23
CA SER A 165 14.02 -1.94 -9.07
C SER A 165 13.33 -2.95 -8.14
N HIS A 166 13.83 -4.19 -8.08
CA HIS A 166 13.33 -5.21 -7.16
C HIS A 166 13.76 -4.87 -5.72
N GLU A 167 15.00 -4.38 -5.56
CA GLU A 167 15.52 -3.85 -4.32
C GLU A 167 14.70 -2.66 -3.81
N MET A 168 14.39 -1.68 -4.66
CA MET A 168 13.53 -0.54 -4.29
C MET A 168 12.15 -0.98 -3.80
N MET A 169 11.58 -2.01 -4.42
CA MET A 169 10.29 -2.53 -4.02
C MET A 169 10.36 -3.18 -2.63
N MET A 170 11.34 -4.05 -2.41
CA MET A 170 11.59 -4.72 -1.12
C MET A 170 11.87 -3.70 -0.02
N GLU A 171 12.73 -2.71 -0.28
CA GLU A 171 13.08 -1.65 0.66
C GLU A 171 11.84 -0.88 1.12
N SER A 172 11.00 -0.45 0.18
CA SER A 172 9.77 0.29 0.50
C SER A 172 8.84 -0.51 1.42
N MET A 173 8.62 -1.79 1.10
CA MET A 173 7.79 -2.69 1.89
C MET A 173 8.39 -2.95 3.27
N MET A 174 9.69 -3.25 3.36
CA MET A 174 10.38 -3.52 4.63
C MET A 174 10.38 -2.30 5.54
N ASN A 175 10.58 -1.10 5.01
CA ASN A 175 10.48 0.14 5.77
C ASN A 175 9.08 0.33 6.38
N GLY A 176 8.02 0.01 5.62
CA GLY A 176 6.66 0.01 6.14
C GLY A 176 6.47 -1.01 7.27
N ILE A 177 6.96 -2.23 7.11
CA ILE A 177 6.89 -3.28 8.14
C ILE A 177 7.66 -2.87 9.39
N ILE A 178 8.87 -2.31 9.26
CA ILE A 178 9.66 -1.81 10.38
C ILE A 178 8.86 -0.81 11.21
N HIS A 179 8.14 0.11 10.56
CA HIS A 179 7.26 1.05 11.24
C HIS A 179 6.17 0.33 12.05
N LEU A 180 5.45 -0.62 11.44
CA LEU A 180 4.40 -1.38 12.14
C LEU A 180 4.96 -2.19 13.30
N LEU A 181 6.07 -2.91 13.09
CA LEU A 181 6.71 -3.73 14.14
C LEU A 181 7.24 -2.89 15.28
N SER A 182 7.66 -1.65 15.03
CA SER A 182 8.14 -0.74 16.07
C SER A 182 6.98 -0.24 16.94
N ASN A 183 5.84 0.06 16.33
CA ASN A 183 4.73 0.74 17.02
C ASN A 183 3.67 -0.21 17.58
N PHE A 184 3.44 -1.36 16.94
CA PHE A 184 2.27 -2.20 17.22
C PHE A 184 2.65 -3.61 17.70
N ARG A 185 2.07 -4.03 18.83
CA ARG A 185 2.33 -5.35 19.42
C ARG A 185 1.71 -6.45 18.56
N LEU A 186 0.52 -6.21 18.02
CA LEU A 186 -0.15 -7.12 17.11
C LEU A 186 0.72 -7.43 15.90
N ALA A 187 1.35 -6.41 15.31
CA ALA A 187 2.25 -6.58 14.17
C ALA A 187 3.42 -7.52 14.51
N ARG A 188 4.06 -7.32 15.68
CA ARG A 188 5.14 -8.19 16.15
C ARG A 188 4.66 -9.63 16.32
N ASN A 189 3.56 -9.84 17.02
CA ASN A 189 3.01 -11.18 17.27
C ASN A 189 2.65 -11.92 15.98
N LEU A 190 1.93 -11.26 15.06
CA LEU A 190 1.57 -11.83 13.78
C LEU A 190 2.82 -12.15 12.94
N SER A 191 3.82 -11.27 12.94
CA SER A 191 5.04 -11.50 12.16
C SER A 191 5.80 -12.75 12.61
N MET A 192 5.84 -13.01 13.92
CA MET A 192 6.44 -14.22 14.48
C MET A 192 5.64 -15.46 14.12
N GLN A 193 4.31 -15.40 14.27
CA GLN A 193 3.41 -16.51 13.96
C GLN A 193 3.44 -16.90 12.47
N LEU A 194 3.59 -15.91 11.58
CA LEU A 194 3.67 -16.11 10.14
C LEU A 194 5.08 -16.49 9.66
N GLY A 195 6.04 -16.67 10.58
CA GLY A 195 7.38 -17.13 10.26
C GLY A 195 8.22 -16.12 9.49
N LEU A 196 8.07 -14.81 9.75
CA LEU A 196 8.85 -13.75 9.10
C LEU A 196 10.36 -14.06 9.13
N GLU A 197 10.89 -14.55 10.26
CA GLU A 197 12.30 -14.90 10.39
C GLU A 197 12.76 -15.92 9.32
N SER A 198 11.94 -16.94 9.03
CA SER A 198 12.26 -17.94 8.01
C SER A 198 12.28 -17.35 6.59
N ILE A 199 11.49 -16.31 6.33
CA ILE A 199 11.49 -15.59 5.05
C ILE A 199 12.76 -14.72 4.97
N LEU A 200 13.09 -13.98 6.03
CA LEU A 200 14.28 -13.14 6.09
C LEU A 200 15.59 -13.94 5.93
N GLN A 201 15.62 -15.19 6.38
CA GLN A 201 16.78 -16.08 6.17
C GLN A 201 16.95 -16.55 4.73
N ARG A 202 15.85 -16.63 3.96
CA ARG A 202 15.86 -17.05 2.55
C ARG A 202 16.09 -15.89 1.60
N LEU A 203 15.76 -14.66 2.01
CA LEU A 203 16.15 -13.48 1.26
C LEU A 203 17.68 -13.47 1.12
N GLN A 204 18.17 -13.30 -0.10
CA GLN A 204 19.58 -13.03 -0.37
C GLN A 204 19.76 -11.53 -0.49
N PRO A 205 20.15 -10.83 0.59
CA PRO A 205 20.06 -9.38 0.61
C PRO A 205 21.22 -8.74 -0.17
N THR A 206 20.92 -7.69 -0.92
CA THR A 206 21.90 -6.65 -1.24
C THR A 206 22.32 -5.94 0.06
N GLN A 207 23.33 -5.07 -0.01
CA GLN A 207 23.80 -4.36 1.19
C GLN A 207 22.68 -3.54 1.86
N SER A 208 21.82 -2.86 1.09
CA SER A 208 20.71 -2.06 1.64
C SER A 208 19.67 -2.94 2.34
N ILE A 209 19.26 -4.06 1.72
CA ILE A 209 18.29 -5.00 2.28
C ILE A 209 18.85 -5.68 3.53
N ALA A 210 20.17 -5.93 3.59
CA ALA A 210 20.80 -6.56 4.74
C ALA A 210 20.67 -5.71 6.01
N GLU A 211 20.73 -4.39 5.88
CA GLU A 211 20.53 -3.46 7.00
C GLU A 211 19.09 -3.53 7.52
N LEU A 212 18.11 -3.52 6.62
CA LEU A 212 16.69 -3.63 6.96
C LEU A 212 16.35 -4.99 7.59
N VAL A 213 16.92 -6.09 7.08
CA VAL A 213 16.76 -7.43 7.68
C VAL A 213 17.25 -7.43 9.13
N ARG A 214 18.43 -6.84 9.38
CA ARG A 214 19.02 -6.75 10.71
C ARG A 214 18.15 -5.91 11.65
N GLU A 215 17.58 -4.81 11.17
CA GLU A 215 16.68 -3.97 11.93
C GLU A 215 15.40 -4.71 12.33
N ILE A 216 14.73 -5.36 11.36
CA ILE A 216 13.54 -6.18 11.63
C ILE A 216 13.84 -7.26 12.68
N ARG A 217 14.96 -7.98 12.53
CA ARG A 217 15.39 -8.97 13.52
C ARG A 217 15.60 -8.39 14.91
N ALA A 218 16.22 -7.21 14.99
CA ALA A 218 16.46 -6.53 16.26
C ALA A 218 15.12 -6.15 16.95
N ILE A 219 14.13 -5.69 16.19
CA ILE A 219 12.81 -5.32 16.73
C ILE A 219 12.09 -6.55 17.27
N VAL A 220 12.04 -7.64 16.49
CA VAL A 220 11.34 -8.87 16.88
C VAL A 220 12.01 -9.55 18.07
N SER A 221 13.34 -9.64 18.09
CA SER A 221 14.10 -10.30 19.18
C SER A 221 14.03 -9.57 20.52
N ARG A 222 14.02 -8.23 20.53
CA ARG A 222 13.93 -7.43 21.77
C ARG A 222 12.62 -7.63 22.53
N HIS A 223 11.53 -7.95 21.83
CA HIS A 223 10.21 -8.09 22.43
C HIS A 223 9.87 -9.54 22.81
N GLY A 224 10.50 -10.54 22.16
CA GLY A 224 10.36 -11.94 22.57
C GLY A 224 10.95 -12.26 23.95
N SER A 225 11.80 -11.38 24.51
CA SER A 225 12.43 -11.56 25.82
C SER A 225 11.64 -10.94 26.98
N THR A 226 10.77 -9.95 26.72
CA THR A 226 10.02 -9.23 27.77
C THR A 226 8.69 -9.89 28.14
N ASP A 227 8.15 -10.75 27.27
CA ASP A 227 6.84 -11.41 27.51
C ASP A 227 6.94 -12.72 28.31
N MET A 228 8.15 -13.16 28.72
CA MET A 228 8.35 -14.33 29.60
C MET A 228 8.51 -13.99 31.09
N GLU A 229 8.48 -12.72 31.48
CA GLU A 229 8.68 -12.32 32.90
C GLU A 229 7.37 -12.10 33.70
N HIS A 230 6.20 -12.41 33.15
CA HIS A 230 4.91 -12.31 33.86
C HIS A 230 4.08 -13.59 33.81
N ILE A 231 4.71 -14.71 34.13
CA ILE A 231 4.02 -15.91 34.62
C ILE A 231 4.68 -16.28 35.96
N ASP A 232 4.19 -15.67 37.03
CA ASP A 232 4.27 -16.16 38.41
C ASP A 232 2.90 -16.01 39.06
#